data_AF-A0A3M1DA49-F1
#
_entry.id   AF-A0A3M1DA49-F1
#
_cell.length_a   1.000
_cell.length_b   1.000
_cell.length_c   1.000
_cell.angle_alpha   90.00
_cell.angle_beta   90.00
_cell.angle_gamma   90.00
#
_symmetry.space_group_name_H-M   'P 1'
#
loop_
_entity.id
_entity.type
_entity.pdbx_description
1 polymer ?
#
loop_
_entity_poly.entity_id
_entity_poly.type
_entity_poly.pdbx_seq_one_letter_code
_entity_poly.pdbx_strand_id
1 'polypeptide(L)'
;MKIAIIGAGSSYTPELATGLIEHESELSLDLVACFDIDSRRLEVVTGFCRRMAAARGARFEFEPTNDIERALEGASFVLTQIRVGGQQARHSDIKLGLDNDLIGQETTGIGGFAKAMRTIPVLVDLCRKIDARCPDAWLVNFTNPSGLVAEALMRHGRERVIGLCNIPINLHHDVAALLGVEPWRVEIDSFGLNHLSWVRGIRVDGREVLPELFDRVLAAGLPANLSDELDYPGEFLRALGMIPSGYLRYYYLRRRMLRKLKAQPRTRAEQVMELEKKLFSHYADESRTEPPAELSSRGGALYSRAALDVVLSLLLDRKDRQVLD
;
A
#
# COMPACT_ATOMS: atom_id res chain seq x y z
N MET A 1 -11.31 10.87 -18.50
CA MET A 1 -11.60 9.83 -17.48
C MET A 1 -11.62 10.45 -16.09
N LYS A 2 -12.46 9.93 -15.19
CA LYS A 2 -12.49 10.32 -13.76
C LYS A 2 -11.95 9.18 -12.87
N ILE A 3 -11.10 9.52 -11.91
CA ILE A 3 -10.66 8.62 -10.82
C ILE A 3 -11.20 9.17 -9.49
N ALA A 4 -11.82 8.31 -8.68
CA ALA A 4 -12.22 8.64 -7.32
C ALA A 4 -11.21 8.08 -6.31
N ILE A 5 -10.70 8.91 -5.41
CA ILE A 5 -9.85 8.50 -4.28
C ILE A 5 -10.67 8.59 -2.99
N ILE A 6 -10.94 7.45 -2.37
CA ILE A 6 -11.68 7.35 -1.11
C ILE A 6 -10.69 7.20 0.04
N GLY A 7 -10.69 8.17 0.96
CA GLY A 7 -9.64 8.36 1.96
C GLY A 7 -8.54 9.32 1.50
N ALA A 8 -8.90 10.33 0.69
CA ALA A 8 -7.95 11.27 0.11
C ALA A 8 -7.25 12.20 1.13
N GLY A 9 -7.73 12.26 2.38
CA GLY A 9 -7.03 12.89 3.51
C GLY A 9 -5.91 12.02 4.10
N SER A 10 -5.56 10.91 3.45
CA SER A 10 -4.37 10.11 3.77
C SER A 10 -3.09 10.90 3.55
N SER A 11 -2.08 10.68 4.40
CA SER A 11 -0.73 11.22 4.17
C SER A 11 -0.04 10.62 2.93
N TYR A 12 -0.59 9.56 2.33
CA TYR A 12 -0.06 8.93 1.11
C TYR A 12 -0.63 9.52 -0.18
N THR A 13 -1.72 10.29 -0.13
CA THR A 13 -2.33 10.87 -1.34
C THR A 13 -1.34 11.67 -2.18
N PRO A 14 -0.38 12.44 -1.62
CA PRO A 14 0.62 13.11 -2.44
C PRO A 14 1.52 12.15 -3.22
N GLU A 15 1.85 10.98 -2.68
CA GLU A 15 2.62 9.95 -3.41
C GLU A 15 1.81 9.41 -4.60
N LEU A 16 0.51 9.18 -4.41
CA LEU A 16 -0.42 8.78 -5.47
C LEU A 16 -0.58 9.89 -6.51
N ALA A 17 -0.67 11.15 -6.08
CA ALA A 17 -0.74 12.32 -6.95
C ALA A 17 0.51 12.45 -7.82
N THR A 18 1.72 12.26 -7.26
CA THR A 18 2.97 12.25 -8.03
C THR A 18 2.89 11.29 -9.20
N GLY A 19 2.51 10.04 -8.95
CA GLY A 19 2.45 9.05 -10.02
C GLY A 19 1.34 9.35 -11.06
N LEU A 20 0.18 9.87 -10.64
CA LEU A 20 -0.88 10.30 -11.57
C LEU A 20 -0.40 11.42 -12.50
N ILE A 21 0.35 12.39 -11.96
CA ILE A 21 0.91 13.49 -12.74
C ILE A 21 1.99 12.98 -13.71
N GLU A 22 2.89 12.10 -13.25
CA GLU A 22 3.96 11.53 -14.07
C GLU A 22 3.43 10.71 -15.26
N HIS A 23 2.26 10.08 -15.11
CA HIS A 23 1.65 9.24 -16.13
C HIS A 23 0.46 9.91 -16.84
N GLU A 24 0.29 11.24 -16.73
CA GLU A 24 -0.82 11.96 -17.38
C GLU A 24 -0.86 11.73 -18.90
N SER A 25 0.28 11.59 -19.58
CA SER A 25 0.30 11.35 -21.03
C SER A 25 -0.32 10.01 -21.43
N GLU A 26 -0.31 9.05 -20.51
CA GLU A 26 -0.87 7.70 -20.70
C GLU A 26 -2.30 7.60 -20.13
N LEU A 27 -2.57 8.38 -19.09
CA LEU A 27 -3.88 8.49 -18.48
C LEU A 27 -4.66 9.60 -19.18
N SER A 28 -5.71 9.24 -19.93
CA SER A 28 -6.70 10.24 -20.41
C SER A 28 -7.55 10.77 -19.26
N LEU A 29 -6.92 11.34 -18.22
CA LEU A 29 -7.48 11.77 -16.94
C LEU A 29 -7.93 13.23 -17.06
N ASP A 30 -9.17 13.51 -16.65
CA ASP A 30 -9.73 14.86 -16.60
C ASP A 30 -9.90 15.32 -15.15
N LEU A 31 -10.29 14.39 -14.27
CA LEU A 31 -10.65 14.70 -12.89
C LEU A 31 -10.24 13.58 -11.92
N VAL A 32 -9.65 14.00 -10.81
CA VAL A 32 -9.43 13.19 -9.61
C VAL A 32 -10.36 13.70 -8.51
N ALA A 33 -11.46 12.98 -8.26
CA ALA A 33 -12.36 13.29 -7.16
C ALA A 33 -11.79 12.75 -5.85
N CYS A 34 -11.61 13.62 -4.87
CA CYS A 34 -11.00 13.31 -3.59
C CYS A 34 -12.05 13.35 -2.49
N PHE A 35 -12.34 12.20 -1.89
CA PHE A 35 -13.26 12.09 -0.77
C PHE A 35 -12.54 11.70 0.52
N ASP A 36 -12.86 12.37 1.61
CA ASP A 36 -12.55 11.94 2.97
C ASP A 36 -13.65 12.40 3.93
N ILE A 37 -13.78 11.69 5.05
CA ILE A 37 -14.73 12.08 6.12
C ILE A 37 -14.15 13.19 7.01
N ASP A 38 -12.82 13.36 7.03
CA ASP A 38 -12.14 14.45 7.72
C ASP A 38 -11.87 15.61 6.75
N SER A 39 -12.78 16.59 6.72
CA SER A 39 -12.71 17.76 5.83
C SER A 39 -11.40 18.53 5.96
N ARG A 40 -10.86 18.64 7.18
CA ARG A 40 -9.62 19.40 7.42
C ARG A 40 -8.42 18.67 6.81
N ARG A 41 -8.35 17.35 6.98
CA ARG A 41 -7.30 16.56 6.34
C ARG A 41 -7.45 16.58 4.82
N LEU A 42 -8.67 16.47 4.33
CA LEU A 42 -8.98 16.54 2.90
C LEU A 42 -8.49 17.84 2.29
N GLU A 43 -8.84 18.98 2.88
CA GLU A 43 -8.46 20.31 2.39
C GLU A 43 -6.94 20.48 2.30
N VAL A 44 -6.22 20.17 3.38
CA VAL A 44 -4.75 20.29 3.42
C VAL A 44 -4.08 19.42 2.36
N VAL A 45 -4.49 18.15 2.27
CA VAL A 45 -3.84 17.18 1.38
C VAL A 45 -4.19 17.46 -0.08
N THR A 46 -5.45 17.75 -0.40
CA THR A 46 -5.86 18.04 -1.78
C THR A 46 -5.34 19.40 -2.25
N GLY A 47 -5.27 20.39 -1.36
CA GLY A 47 -4.62 21.67 -1.62
C GLY A 47 -3.16 21.48 -2.01
N PHE A 48 -2.42 20.60 -1.32
CA PHE A 48 -1.05 20.27 -1.71
C PHE A 48 -0.97 19.53 -3.05
N CYS A 49 -1.83 18.53 -3.30
CA CYS A 49 -1.87 17.81 -4.58
C CYS A 49 -2.15 18.75 -5.77
N ARG A 50 -3.03 19.74 -5.60
CA ARG A 50 -3.30 20.78 -6.61
C ARG A 50 -2.06 21.62 -6.92
N ARG A 51 -1.28 22.01 -5.91
CA ARG A 51 -0.03 22.75 -6.10
C ARG A 51 1.02 21.90 -6.83
N MET A 52 1.14 20.62 -6.48
CA MET A 52 2.02 19.68 -7.18
C MET A 52 1.66 19.56 -8.67
N ALA A 53 0.37 19.42 -8.96
CA ALA A 53 -0.17 19.32 -10.32
C ALA A 53 0.09 20.60 -11.13
N ALA A 54 -0.24 21.77 -10.55
CA ALA A 54 -0.01 23.07 -11.19
C ALA A 54 1.47 23.33 -11.49
N ALA A 55 2.38 23.00 -10.56
CA ALA A 55 3.82 23.17 -10.74
C ALA A 55 4.39 22.32 -11.88
N ARG A 56 3.74 21.20 -12.21
CA ARG A 56 4.11 20.30 -13.32
C ARG A 56 3.30 20.54 -14.59
N GLY A 57 2.41 21.53 -14.59
CA GLY A 57 1.56 21.85 -15.74
C GLY A 57 0.53 20.77 -16.06
N ALA A 58 0.10 19.99 -15.05
CA ALA A 58 -0.87 18.93 -15.27
C ALA A 58 -2.23 19.51 -15.71
N ARG A 59 -2.91 18.85 -16.66
CA ARG A 59 -4.16 19.38 -17.23
C ARG A 59 -5.43 18.90 -16.52
N PHE A 60 -5.32 17.87 -15.71
CA PHE A 60 -6.43 17.35 -14.91
C PHE A 60 -6.54 18.04 -13.56
N GLU A 61 -7.73 18.00 -12.98
CA GLU A 61 -8.01 18.67 -11.70
C GLU A 61 -8.14 17.69 -10.54
N PHE A 62 -7.72 18.11 -9.34
CA PHE A 62 -8.10 17.46 -8.10
C PHE A 62 -9.32 18.18 -7.51
N GLU A 63 -10.43 17.48 -7.26
CA GLU A 63 -11.65 18.06 -6.68
C GLU A 63 -11.96 17.43 -5.31
N PRO A 64 -11.81 18.17 -4.19
CA PRO A 64 -12.23 17.70 -2.88
C PRO A 64 -13.75 17.73 -2.77
N THR A 65 -14.33 16.69 -2.19
CA THR A 65 -15.75 16.60 -1.88
C THR A 65 -15.96 15.81 -0.59
N ASN A 66 -16.91 16.25 0.24
CA ASN A 66 -17.41 15.50 1.40
C ASN A 66 -18.68 14.70 1.07
N ASP A 67 -19.09 14.71 -0.20
CA ASP A 67 -20.18 13.90 -0.73
C ASP A 67 -19.61 12.72 -1.51
N ILE A 68 -19.83 11.51 -0.97
CA ILE A 68 -19.36 10.26 -1.55
C ILE A 68 -20.05 9.97 -2.89
N GLU A 69 -21.32 10.33 -3.05
CA GLU A 69 -22.07 10.06 -4.27
C GLU A 69 -21.50 10.90 -5.43
N ARG A 70 -21.21 12.18 -5.16
CA ARG A 70 -20.50 13.06 -6.11
C ARG A 70 -19.09 12.56 -6.44
N ALA A 71 -18.37 12.03 -5.44
CA ALA A 71 -17.05 11.47 -5.68
C ALA A 71 -17.10 10.28 -6.66
N LEU A 72 -18.11 9.42 -6.52
CA LEU A 72 -18.25 8.19 -7.29
C LEU A 72 -18.88 8.40 -8.68
N GLU A 73 -19.76 9.39 -8.85
CA GLU A 73 -20.51 9.61 -10.09
C GLU A 73 -19.60 9.65 -11.33
N GLY A 74 -19.80 8.72 -12.27
CA GLY A 74 -19.04 8.64 -13.51
C GLY A 74 -17.55 8.27 -13.36
N ALA A 75 -17.10 7.81 -12.20
CA ALA A 75 -15.72 7.35 -12.02
C ALA A 75 -15.47 6.07 -12.84
N SER A 76 -14.27 5.96 -13.43
CA SER A 76 -13.82 4.73 -14.11
C SER A 76 -12.95 3.86 -13.21
N PHE A 77 -12.30 4.48 -12.23
CA PHE A 77 -11.56 3.80 -11.17
C PHE A 77 -11.90 4.41 -9.81
N VAL A 78 -12.03 3.57 -8.81
CA VAL A 78 -12.20 3.94 -7.40
C VAL A 78 -11.02 3.35 -6.63
N LEU A 79 -10.17 4.23 -6.08
CA LEU A 79 -8.99 3.86 -5.31
C LEU A 79 -9.29 4.05 -3.82
N THR A 80 -9.15 3.01 -3.00
CA THR A 80 -9.39 3.12 -1.55
C THR A 80 -8.10 3.10 -0.76
N GLN A 81 -7.97 4.03 0.19
CA GLN A 81 -6.87 4.10 1.15
C GLN A 81 -7.34 4.54 2.55
N ILE A 82 -8.60 4.24 2.87
CA ILE A 82 -9.21 4.59 4.15
C ILE A 82 -8.57 3.82 5.32
N ARG A 83 -8.65 4.43 6.50
CA ARG A 83 -8.30 3.80 7.79
C ARG A 83 -9.43 4.04 8.78
N VAL A 84 -10.34 3.09 8.89
CA VAL A 84 -11.47 3.19 9.83
C VAL A 84 -10.96 3.20 11.27
N GLY A 85 -11.27 4.28 11.99
CA GLY A 85 -10.79 4.55 13.35
C GLY A 85 -9.42 5.24 13.46
N GLY A 86 -8.78 5.57 12.33
CA GLY A 86 -7.53 6.34 12.30
C GLY A 86 -6.35 5.64 13.01
N GLN A 87 -5.30 6.42 13.32
CA GLN A 87 -4.14 5.89 14.05
C GLN A 87 -4.45 5.58 15.51
N GLN A 88 -5.47 6.19 16.10
CA GLN A 88 -5.86 5.92 17.48
C GLN A 88 -6.40 4.48 17.62
N ALA A 89 -7.28 4.04 16.72
CA ALA A 89 -7.73 2.65 16.74
C ALA A 89 -6.57 1.68 16.49
N ARG A 90 -5.65 2.01 15.57
CA ARG A 90 -4.42 1.22 15.35
C ARG A 90 -3.58 1.11 16.63
N HIS A 91 -3.44 2.20 17.38
CA HIS A 91 -2.73 2.18 18.66
C HIS A 91 -3.41 1.23 19.65
N SER A 92 -4.73 1.32 19.79
CA SER A 92 -5.53 0.42 20.64
C SER A 92 -5.41 -1.05 20.20
N ASP A 93 -5.44 -1.34 18.90
CA ASP A 93 -5.26 -2.70 18.35
C ASP A 93 -3.90 -3.29 18.72
N ILE A 94 -2.84 -2.49 18.62
CA ILE A 94 -1.48 -2.89 18.99
C ILE A 94 -1.42 -3.16 20.49
N LYS A 95 -1.94 -2.24 21.32
CA LYS A 95 -1.94 -2.37 22.78
C LYS A 95 -2.73 -3.59 23.24
N LEU A 96 -3.90 -3.83 22.67
CA LEU A 96 -4.73 -5.01 22.95
C LEU A 96 -3.92 -6.31 22.81
N GLY A 97 -3.13 -6.43 21.73
CA GLY A 97 -2.24 -7.58 21.56
C GLY A 97 -1.15 -7.64 22.61
N LEU A 98 -0.37 -6.56 22.76
CA LEU A 98 0.81 -6.55 23.62
C LEU A 98 0.49 -6.73 25.11
N ASP A 99 -0.60 -6.12 25.58
CA ASP A 99 -1.03 -6.19 26.98
C ASP A 99 -1.52 -7.60 27.36
N ASN A 100 -1.84 -8.44 26.37
CA ASN A 100 -2.27 -9.84 26.55
C ASN A 100 -1.21 -10.86 26.08
N ASP A 101 0.06 -10.47 25.95
CA ASP A 101 1.15 -11.36 25.47
C ASP A 101 0.92 -11.97 24.07
N LEU A 102 0.16 -11.26 23.24
CA LEU A 102 -0.09 -11.56 21.84
C LEU A 102 0.62 -10.57 20.92
N ILE A 103 0.76 -10.93 19.64
CA ILE A 103 1.30 -10.00 18.64
C ILE A 103 0.31 -8.85 18.43
N GLY A 104 0.71 -7.64 18.83
CA GLY A 104 0.03 -6.39 18.51
C GLY A 104 0.59 -5.80 17.22
N GLN A 105 -0.10 -6.00 16.09
CA GLN A 105 0.32 -5.57 14.77
C GLN A 105 -0.90 -5.13 13.94
N GLU A 106 -0.71 -4.20 13.00
CA GLU A 106 -1.80 -3.54 12.26
C GLU A 106 -2.68 -4.48 11.42
N THR A 107 -2.11 -5.48 10.76
CA THR A 107 -2.76 -6.36 9.78
C THR A 107 -2.61 -7.83 10.12
N THR A 108 -1.81 -8.17 11.13
CA THR A 108 -1.53 -9.54 11.58
C THR A 108 -1.99 -9.76 13.02
N GLY A 109 -2.51 -10.96 13.30
CA GLY A 109 -2.96 -11.34 14.64
C GLY A 109 -4.21 -10.57 15.09
N ILE A 110 -4.34 -10.38 16.41
CA ILE A 110 -5.54 -9.77 17.00
C ILE A 110 -5.78 -8.34 16.53
N GLY A 111 -4.71 -7.58 16.29
CA GLY A 111 -4.83 -6.20 15.79
C GLY A 111 -5.32 -6.16 14.34
N GLY A 112 -4.80 -7.04 13.48
CA GLY A 112 -5.30 -7.23 12.12
C GLY A 112 -6.77 -7.64 12.07
N PHE A 113 -7.17 -8.57 12.94
CA PHE A 113 -8.57 -8.98 13.08
C PHE A 113 -9.47 -7.82 13.51
N ALA A 114 -9.11 -7.09 14.57
CA ALA A 114 -9.88 -5.94 15.04
C ALA A 114 -10.03 -4.87 13.96
N LYS A 115 -8.96 -4.60 13.19
CA LYS A 115 -8.99 -3.70 12.05
C LYS A 115 -9.92 -4.19 10.95
N ALA A 116 -9.88 -5.48 10.59
CA ALA A 116 -10.75 -6.07 9.59
C ALA A 116 -12.23 -5.90 9.96
N MET A 117 -12.60 -6.20 11.21
CA MET A 117 -13.97 -6.10 11.70
C MET A 117 -14.54 -4.68 11.61
N ARG A 118 -13.71 -3.65 11.77
CA ARG A 118 -14.13 -2.24 11.58
C ARG A 118 -14.22 -1.84 10.10
N THR A 119 -13.39 -2.45 9.26
CA THR A 119 -13.11 -1.97 7.90
C THR A 119 -14.00 -2.63 6.85
N ILE A 120 -14.19 -3.94 6.95
CA ILE A 120 -14.96 -4.74 5.97
C ILE A 120 -16.38 -4.19 5.78
N PRO A 121 -17.16 -3.89 6.84
CA PRO A 121 -18.52 -3.37 6.65
C PRO A 121 -18.57 -2.05 5.88
N VAL A 122 -17.59 -1.16 6.10
CA VAL A 122 -17.50 0.13 5.42
C VAL A 122 -17.22 -0.05 3.93
N LEU A 123 -16.31 -0.95 3.57
CA LEU A 123 -15.96 -1.18 2.16
C LEU A 123 -17.01 -1.99 1.40
N VAL A 124 -17.72 -2.90 2.07
CA VAL A 124 -18.88 -3.59 1.49
C VAL A 124 -20.02 -2.59 1.23
N ASP A 125 -20.27 -1.65 2.13
CA ASP A 125 -21.23 -0.57 1.88
C ASP A 125 -20.79 0.35 0.73
N LEU A 126 -19.49 0.67 0.67
CA LEU A 126 -18.93 1.42 -0.45
C LEU A 126 -19.15 0.71 -1.79
N CYS A 127 -19.02 -0.62 -1.86
CA CYS A 127 -19.29 -1.37 -3.10
C CYS A 127 -20.72 -1.14 -3.61
N ARG A 128 -21.72 -1.12 -2.72
CA ARG A 128 -23.12 -0.84 -3.11
C ARG A 128 -23.27 0.56 -3.69
N LYS A 129 -22.55 1.53 -3.14
CA LYS A 129 -22.53 2.91 -3.65
C LYS A 129 -21.84 3.00 -5.02
N ILE A 130 -20.74 2.28 -5.20
CA ILE A 130 -20.05 2.16 -6.48
C ILE A 130 -21.00 1.56 -7.53
N ASP A 131 -21.67 0.45 -7.22
CA ASP A 131 -22.60 -0.20 -8.14
C ASP A 131 -23.79 0.70 -8.51
N ALA A 132 -24.21 1.60 -7.62
CA ALA A 132 -25.28 2.56 -7.88
C ALA A 132 -24.85 3.76 -8.74
N ARG A 133 -23.56 4.18 -8.69
CA ARG A 133 -23.09 5.45 -9.28
C ARG A 133 -22.11 5.31 -10.42
N CYS A 134 -21.36 4.21 -10.44
CA CYS A 134 -20.35 3.90 -11.44
C CYS A 134 -20.15 2.36 -11.52
N PRO A 135 -21.19 1.61 -11.94
CA PRO A 135 -21.17 0.14 -11.95
C PRO A 135 -20.02 -0.44 -12.78
N ASP A 136 -19.54 0.27 -13.79
CA ASP A 136 -18.44 -0.19 -14.62
C ASP A 136 -17.04 0.08 -14.04
N ALA A 137 -16.93 0.87 -12.97
CA ALA A 137 -15.65 1.24 -12.40
C ALA A 137 -14.90 0.02 -11.87
N TRP A 138 -13.56 0.05 -11.92
CA TRP A 138 -12.74 -0.86 -11.13
C TRP A 138 -12.54 -0.31 -9.72
N LEU A 139 -12.75 -1.15 -8.70
CA LEU A 139 -12.33 -0.86 -7.33
C LEU A 139 -10.92 -1.41 -7.10
N VAL A 140 -9.94 -0.52 -6.92
CA VAL A 140 -8.57 -0.88 -6.59
C VAL A 140 -8.32 -0.56 -5.12
N ASN A 141 -8.26 -1.61 -4.30
CA ASN A 141 -8.22 -1.51 -2.85
C ASN A 141 -6.82 -1.64 -2.29
N PHE A 142 -6.42 -0.63 -1.52
CA PHE A 142 -5.23 -0.68 -0.66
C PHE A 142 -5.55 -0.64 0.83
N THR A 143 -6.82 -0.48 1.16
CA THR A 143 -7.23 -0.45 2.55
C THR A 143 -6.92 -1.79 3.19
N ASN A 144 -5.98 -1.74 4.12
CA ASN A 144 -5.57 -2.89 4.90
C ASN A 144 -6.61 -3.28 5.96
N PRO A 145 -6.70 -4.55 6.38
CA PRO A 145 -5.88 -5.69 5.94
C PRO A 145 -6.30 -6.21 4.56
N SER A 146 -5.44 -6.03 3.56
CA SER A 146 -5.86 -6.04 2.15
C SER A 146 -6.42 -7.39 1.73
N GLY A 147 -5.77 -8.51 2.07
CA GLY A 147 -6.28 -9.84 1.69
C GLY A 147 -7.62 -10.21 2.34
N LEU A 148 -7.83 -9.88 3.62
CA LEU A 148 -9.13 -10.12 4.29
C LEU A 148 -10.23 -9.23 3.71
N VAL A 149 -9.87 -7.99 3.36
CA VAL A 149 -10.78 -7.06 2.68
C VAL A 149 -11.11 -7.59 1.29
N ALA A 150 -10.12 -7.93 0.48
CA ALA A 150 -10.28 -8.46 -0.88
C ALA A 150 -11.19 -9.69 -0.89
N GLU A 151 -10.95 -10.65 0.01
CA GLU A 151 -11.83 -11.82 0.19
C GLU A 151 -13.29 -11.43 0.46
N ALA A 152 -13.52 -10.49 1.37
CA ALA A 152 -14.87 -10.03 1.69
C ALA A 152 -15.52 -9.28 0.52
N LEU A 153 -14.76 -8.45 -0.21
CA LEU A 153 -15.26 -7.69 -1.35
C LEU A 153 -15.55 -8.58 -2.56
N MET A 154 -14.73 -9.60 -2.81
CA MET A 154 -14.99 -10.58 -3.88
C MET A 154 -16.24 -11.41 -3.58
N ARG A 155 -16.48 -11.79 -2.32
CA ARG A 155 -17.66 -12.60 -1.95
C ARG A 155 -18.95 -11.82 -1.76
N HIS A 156 -18.86 -10.59 -1.27
CA HIS A 156 -20.02 -9.83 -0.79
C HIS A 156 -20.07 -8.39 -1.28
N GLY A 157 -19.06 -7.95 -2.02
CA GLY A 157 -18.99 -6.62 -2.62
C GLY A 157 -19.41 -6.67 -4.08
N ARG A 158 -18.45 -6.89 -5.00
CA ARG A 158 -18.65 -6.80 -6.45
C ARG A 158 -17.58 -7.57 -7.23
N GLU A 159 -17.81 -7.76 -8.52
CA GLU A 159 -16.92 -8.53 -9.42
C GLU A 159 -15.62 -7.79 -9.78
N ARG A 160 -15.71 -6.48 -10.08
CA ARG A 160 -14.54 -5.65 -10.49
C ARG A 160 -13.82 -5.07 -9.28
N VAL A 161 -13.11 -5.93 -8.54
CA VAL A 161 -12.28 -5.57 -7.38
C VAL A 161 -10.89 -6.15 -7.52
N ILE A 162 -9.88 -5.36 -7.15
CA ILE A 162 -8.49 -5.78 -7.03
C ILE A 162 -7.97 -5.36 -5.65
N GLY A 163 -7.40 -6.29 -4.89
CA GLY A 163 -6.62 -5.97 -3.69
C GLY A 163 -5.14 -5.75 -4.05
N LEU A 164 -4.50 -4.79 -3.39
CA LEU A 164 -3.10 -4.46 -3.62
C LEU A 164 -2.28 -4.32 -2.34
N CYS A 165 -1.01 -4.69 -2.48
CA CYS A 165 0.02 -4.54 -1.47
C CYS A 165 1.30 -4.01 -2.10
N ASN A 166 2.06 -3.22 -1.34
CA ASN A 166 3.33 -2.67 -1.79
C ASN A 166 4.52 -3.64 -1.60
N ILE A 167 4.35 -4.74 -0.86
CA ILE A 167 5.46 -5.67 -0.58
C ILE A 167 5.98 -6.36 -1.85
N PRO A 168 5.13 -6.91 -2.74
CA PRO A 168 5.62 -7.57 -3.94
C PRO A 168 6.42 -6.63 -4.87
N ILE A 169 5.92 -5.40 -5.09
CA ILE A 169 6.63 -4.41 -5.93
C ILE A 169 7.95 -3.97 -5.30
N ASN A 170 8.00 -3.81 -3.97
CA ASN A 170 9.25 -3.48 -3.28
C ASN A 170 10.27 -4.60 -3.43
N LEU A 171 9.86 -5.84 -3.20
CA LEU A 171 10.76 -6.98 -3.39
C LEU A 171 11.26 -7.10 -4.82
N HIS A 172 10.39 -6.84 -5.81
CA HIS A 172 10.75 -6.82 -7.22
C HIS A 172 11.84 -5.79 -7.53
N HIS A 173 11.67 -4.56 -7.05
CA HIS A 173 12.65 -3.50 -7.22
C HIS A 173 13.95 -3.74 -6.44
N ASP A 174 13.87 -4.24 -5.21
CA ASP A 174 15.03 -4.58 -4.37
C ASP A 174 15.89 -5.67 -5.04
N VAL A 175 15.24 -6.69 -5.61
CA VAL A 175 15.91 -7.77 -6.35
C VAL A 175 16.56 -7.24 -7.62
N ALA A 176 15.85 -6.44 -8.41
CA ALA A 176 16.40 -5.83 -9.63
C ALA A 176 17.65 -5.00 -9.34
N ALA A 177 17.59 -4.14 -8.31
CA ALA A 177 18.71 -3.32 -7.88
C ALA A 177 19.90 -4.17 -7.39
N LEU A 178 19.65 -5.22 -6.62
CA LEU A 178 20.72 -6.12 -6.14
C LEU A 178 21.42 -6.89 -7.28
N LEU A 179 20.68 -7.20 -8.33
CA LEU A 179 21.20 -7.87 -9.53
C LEU A 179 21.80 -6.88 -10.54
N GLY A 180 21.62 -5.57 -10.35
CA GLY A 180 22.10 -4.55 -11.28
C GLY A 180 21.39 -4.61 -12.63
N VAL A 181 20.11 -4.98 -12.63
CA VAL A 181 19.29 -5.10 -13.85
C VAL A 181 18.05 -4.23 -13.73
N GLU A 182 17.43 -3.97 -14.88
CA GLU A 182 16.18 -3.23 -14.96
C GLU A 182 15.00 -4.06 -14.41
N PRO A 183 14.03 -3.44 -13.70
CA PRO A 183 12.93 -4.17 -13.07
C PRO A 183 12.14 -5.06 -14.04
N TRP A 184 11.87 -4.61 -15.27
CA TRP A 184 11.09 -5.38 -16.25
C TRP A 184 11.77 -6.67 -16.74
N ARG A 185 13.07 -6.86 -16.45
CA ARG A 185 13.79 -8.11 -16.75
C ARG A 185 13.61 -9.17 -15.66
N VAL A 186 13.10 -8.76 -14.49
CA VAL A 186 12.92 -9.64 -13.32
C VAL A 186 11.49 -10.17 -13.28
N GLU A 187 11.37 -11.48 -13.19
CA GLU A 187 10.12 -12.16 -12.88
C GLU A 187 10.18 -12.75 -11.47
N ILE A 188 9.14 -12.50 -10.67
CA ILE A 188 9.00 -13.08 -9.33
C ILE A 188 7.87 -14.12 -9.36
N ASP A 189 8.20 -15.34 -8.95
CA ASP A 189 7.23 -16.40 -8.68
C ASP A 189 6.83 -16.37 -7.20
N SER A 190 5.80 -15.58 -6.91
CA SER A 190 5.23 -15.40 -5.56
C SER A 190 3.92 -16.15 -5.40
N PHE A 191 3.66 -16.68 -4.21
CA PHE A 191 2.39 -17.30 -3.84
C PHE A 191 2.07 -17.12 -2.36
N GLY A 192 0.79 -17.24 -2.00
CA GLY A 192 0.30 -17.14 -0.61
C GLY A 192 -0.86 -16.16 -0.49
N LEU A 193 -1.04 -15.59 0.70
CA LEU A 193 -2.03 -14.53 0.95
C LEU A 193 -1.31 -13.20 1.17
N ASN A 194 -2.07 -12.10 1.15
CA ASN A 194 -1.58 -10.80 1.60
C ASN A 194 -0.95 -10.90 3.00
N HIS A 195 0.28 -10.38 3.16
CA HIS A 195 1.07 -10.48 4.41
C HIS A 195 1.33 -11.92 4.91
N LEU A 196 1.14 -12.93 4.07
CA LEU A 196 1.39 -14.34 4.36
C LEU A 196 1.80 -15.07 3.07
N SER A 197 2.91 -14.62 2.47
CA SER A 197 3.36 -15.05 1.15
C SER A 197 4.85 -15.44 1.12
N TRP A 198 5.21 -16.16 0.07
CA TRP A 198 6.56 -16.63 -0.22
C TRP A 198 6.90 -16.40 -1.69
N VAL A 199 8.16 -16.08 -1.95
CA VAL A 199 8.75 -16.16 -3.30
C VAL A 199 9.49 -17.48 -3.43
N ARG A 200 9.04 -18.30 -4.38
CA ARG A 200 9.59 -19.62 -4.69
C ARG A 200 10.65 -19.59 -5.79
N GLY A 201 10.65 -18.57 -6.63
CA GLY A 201 11.58 -18.44 -7.75
C GLY A 201 11.73 -17.00 -8.19
N ILE A 202 12.91 -16.67 -8.71
CA ILE A 202 13.23 -15.38 -9.29
C ILE A 202 13.93 -15.65 -10.60
N ARG A 203 13.42 -15.08 -11.70
CA ARG A 203 14.06 -15.22 -13.01
C ARG A 203 14.50 -13.89 -13.55
N VAL A 204 15.64 -13.87 -14.22
CA VAL A 204 16.11 -12.73 -15.02
C VAL A 204 16.21 -13.19 -16.46
N ASP A 205 15.42 -12.58 -17.35
CA ASP A 205 15.29 -12.99 -18.76
C ASP A 205 15.09 -14.52 -18.91
N GLY A 206 14.23 -15.08 -18.08
CA GLY A 206 13.90 -16.52 -18.08
C GLY A 206 14.89 -17.44 -17.34
N ARG A 207 16.06 -16.95 -16.89
CA ARG A 207 17.02 -17.75 -16.09
C ARG A 207 16.70 -17.67 -14.61
N GLU A 208 16.53 -18.82 -13.95
CA GLU A 208 16.38 -18.90 -12.48
C GLU A 208 17.65 -18.44 -11.75
N VAL A 209 17.49 -17.54 -10.77
CA VAL A 209 18.58 -16.93 -10.00
C VAL A 209 18.38 -16.98 -8.50
N LEU A 210 17.24 -17.47 -7.99
CA LEU A 210 16.98 -17.51 -6.54
C LEU A 210 18.04 -18.31 -5.74
N PRO A 211 18.53 -19.48 -6.20
CA PRO A 211 19.56 -20.21 -5.46
C PRO A 211 20.88 -19.42 -5.31
N GLU A 212 21.35 -18.79 -6.40
CA GLU A 212 22.56 -17.96 -6.41
C GLU A 212 22.39 -16.72 -5.51
N LEU A 213 21.17 -16.16 -5.49
CA LEU A 213 20.83 -15.03 -4.65
C LEU A 213 20.94 -15.37 -3.16
N PHE A 214 20.49 -16.55 -2.73
CA PHE A 214 20.64 -16.99 -1.34
C PHE A 214 22.09 -17.08 -0.91
N ASP A 215 22.96 -17.67 -1.73
CA ASP A 215 24.37 -17.78 -1.38
C ASP A 215 25.02 -16.41 -1.26
N ARG A 216 24.69 -15.47 -2.16
CA ARG A 216 25.17 -14.08 -2.09
C ARG A 216 24.69 -13.36 -0.83
N VAL A 217 23.40 -13.44 -0.51
CA VAL A 217 22.80 -12.75 0.65
C VAL A 217 23.33 -13.33 1.97
N LEU A 218 23.48 -14.65 2.06
CA LEU A 218 24.00 -15.32 3.25
C LEU A 218 25.50 -15.06 3.46
N ALA A 219 26.28 -14.90 2.39
CA ALA A 219 27.72 -14.63 2.47
C ALA A 219 28.06 -13.16 2.75
N ALA A 220 27.33 -12.22 2.14
CA ALA A 220 27.61 -10.79 2.27
C ALA A 220 26.95 -10.13 3.49
N GLY A 221 26.04 -10.84 4.16
CA GLY A 221 25.06 -10.23 5.05
C GLY A 221 23.98 -9.51 4.25
N LEU A 222 22.84 -9.25 4.89
CA LEU A 222 21.74 -8.54 4.22
C LEU A 222 22.20 -7.13 3.83
N PRO A 223 22.15 -6.76 2.53
CA PRO A 223 22.40 -5.38 2.12
C PRO A 223 21.48 -4.45 2.90
N ALA A 224 21.99 -3.30 3.36
CA ALA A 224 21.20 -2.32 4.11
C ALA A 224 19.93 -1.83 3.38
N ASN A 225 19.87 -2.07 2.07
CA ASN A 225 18.80 -1.67 1.17
C ASN A 225 17.72 -2.75 1.00
N LEU A 226 18.00 -4.01 1.38
CA LEU A 226 16.95 -5.02 1.43
C LEU A 226 16.16 -4.80 2.72
N SER A 227 14.87 -4.61 2.53
CA SER A 227 13.94 -4.36 3.62
C SER A 227 14.09 -5.38 4.76
N ASP A 228 13.64 -4.96 5.95
CA ASP A 228 13.44 -5.78 7.15
C ASP A 228 12.76 -7.14 6.88
N GLU A 229 12.20 -7.35 5.69
CA GLU A 229 11.60 -8.58 5.17
C GLU A 229 12.52 -9.80 5.28
N LEU A 230 13.85 -9.65 5.16
CA LEU A 230 14.78 -10.78 5.18
C LEU A 230 15.45 -11.05 6.55
N ASP A 231 15.05 -10.38 7.63
CA ASP A 231 15.56 -10.62 9.00
C ASP A 231 15.07 -11.98 9.56
N TYR A 232 15.58 -13.04 8.96
CA TYR A 232 15.41 -14.44 9.31
C TYR A 232 16.78 -15.08 9.56
N PRO A 233 16.87 -16.13 10.40
CA PRO A 233 18.09 -16.93 10.50
C PRO A 233 18.48 -17.48 9.11
N GLY A 234 19.75 -17.34 8.72
CA GLY A 234 20.20 -17.76 7.40
C GLY A 234 20.00 -19.26 7.11
N GLU A 235 20.23 -20.11 8.12
CA GLU A 235 19.95 -21.55 8.05
C GLU A 235 18.46 -21.84 7.81
N PHE A 236 17.56 -21.03 8.37
CA PHE A 236 16.12 -21.16 8.15
C PHE A 236 15.76 -20.85 6.69
N LEU A 237 16.29 -19.75 6.12
CA LEU A 237 16.05 -19.42 4.72
C LEU A 237 16.60 -20.50 3.78
N ARG A 238 17.79 -21.02 4.06
CA ARG A 238 18.39 -22.12 3.30
C ARG A 238 17.56 -23.40 3.36
N ALA A 239 17.07 -23.77 4.54
CA ALA A 239 16.22 -24.95 4.70
C ALA A 239 14.85 -24.77 4.04
N LEU A 240 14.30 -23.56 4.06
CA LEU A 240 13.00 -23.23 3.45
C LEU A 240 13.08 -23.21 1.92
N GLY A 241 14.20 -22.80 1.34
CA GLY A 241 14.36 -22.73 -0.12
C GLY A 241 13.52 -21.62 -0.78
N MET A 242 12.96 -20.69 0.00
CA MET A 242 12.05 -19.63 -0.46
C MET A 242 12.29 -18.34 0.35
N ILE A 243 11.89 -17.19 -0.20
CA ILE A 243 11.89 -15.91 0.53
C ILE A 243 10.50 -15.71 1.15
N PRO A 244 10.34 -15.88 2.47
CA PRO A 244 9.09 -15.55 3.15
C PRO A 244 8.95 -14.03 3.27
N SER A 245 7.73 -13.50 3.15
CA SER A 245 7.46 -12.11 3.51
C SER A 245 7.88 -11.84 4.97
N GLY A 246 8.36 -10.64 5.25
CA GLY A 246 8.70 -10.12 6.57
C GLY A 246 7.58 -10.20 7.60
N TYR A 247 6.33 -10.28 7.16
CA TYR A 247 5.17 -10.50 8.03
C TYR A 247 5.13 -11.92 8.62
N LEU A 248 5.69 -12.92 7.93
CA LEU A 248 5.80 -14.28 8.45
C LEU A 248 6.70 -14.37 9.71
N ARG A 249 7.48 -13.33 10.03
CA ARG A 249 8.23 -13.25 11.30
C ARG A 249 7.29 -13.20 12.51
N TYR A 250 6.08 -12.66 12.36
CA TYR A 250 5.07 -12.68 13.43
C TYR A 250 4.54 -14.09 13.72
N TYR A 251 4.72 -15.02 12.77
CA TYR A 251 4.32 -16.42 12.88
C TYR A 251 5.53 -17.30 13.28
N TYR A 252 6.57 -17.33 12.45
CA TYR A 252 7.75 -18.17 12.66
C TYR A 252 8.62 -17.71 13.83
N LEU A 253 8.77 -16.40 14.02
CA LEU A 253 9.62 -15.79 15.05
C LEU A 253 8.79 -15.10 16.14
N ARG A 254 7.56 -15.56 16.38
CA ARG A 254 6.57 -14.94 17.27
C ARG A 254 7.16 -14.43 18.59
N ARG A 255 7.91 -15.27 19.33
CA ARG A 255 8.50 -14.89 20.64
C ARG A 255 9.54 -13.77 20.50
N ARG A 256 10.36 -13.80 19.45
CA ARG A 256 11.35 -12.74 19.15
C ARG A 256 10.64 -11.45 18.79
N MET A 257 9.62 -11.52 17.92
CA MET A 257 8.84 -10.35 17.50
C MET A 257 8.06 -9.74 18.66
N LEU A 258 7.43 -10.55 19.52
CA LEU A 258 6.72 -10.06 20.70
C LEU A 258 7.67 -9.30 21.64
N ARG A 259 8.84 -9.85 21.94
CA ARG A 259 9.86 -9.15 22.75
C ARG A 259 10.31 -7.85 22.10
N LYS A 260 10.58 -7.85 20.78
CA LYS A 260 10.97 -6.65 20.02
C LYS A 260 9.89 -5.58 20.11
N LEU A 261 8.61 -5.95 19.94
CA LEU A 261 7.49 -5.02 20.00
C LEU A 261 7.29 -4.46 21.42
N LYS A 262 7.36 -5.30 22.46
CA LYS A 262 7.24 -4.88 23.87
C LYS A 262 8.40 -3.98 24.33
N ALA A 263 9.59 -4.14 23.76
CA ALA A 263 10.75 -3.33 24.09
C ALA A 263 10.72 -1.93 23.46
N GLN A 264 9.84 -1.66 22.49
CA GLN A 264 9.74 -0.33 21.89
C GLN A 264 9.08 0.65 22.87
N PRO A 265 9.66 1.84 23.09
CA PRO A 265 9.09 2.82 24.02
C PRO A 265 7.77 3.41 23.52
N ARG A 266 7.52 3.33 22.21
CA ARG A 266 6.33 3.83 21.53
C ARG A 266 5.87 2.83 20.50
N THR A 267 4.57 2.63 20.41
CA THR A 267 3.95 1.81 19.36
C THR A 267 4.21 2.40 17.98
N ARG A 268 4.15 1.57 16.93
CA ARG A 268 4.25 2.06 15.55
C ARG A 268 3.18 3.10 15.21
N ALA A 269 1.98 2.98 15.79
CA ALA A 269 0.91 3.96 15.60
C ALA A 269 1.30 5.35 16.14
N GLU A 270 1.92 5.44 17.31
CA GLU A 270 2.38 6.71 17.89
C GLU A 270 3.51 7.35 17.07
N GLN A 271 4.48 6.54 16.63
CA GLN A 271 5.56 7.01 15.75
C GLN A 271 4.98 7.62 14.47
N VAL A 272 3.98 6.93 13.90
CA VAL A 272 3.29 7.36 12.70
C VAL A 272 2.46 8.63 12.93
N MET A 273 1.78 8.76 14.08
CA MET A 273 1.05 9.98 14.42
C MET A 273 1.97 11.20 14.51
N GLU A 274 3.18 11.05 15.05
CA GLU A 274 4.17 12.13 15.08
C GLU A 274 4.64 12.50 13.67
N LEU A 275 4.92 11.50 12.83
CA LEU A 275 5.32 11.71 11.44
C LEU A 275 4.21 12.39 10.63
N GLU A 276 2.96 11.94 10.76
CA GLU A 276 1.83 12.56 10.09
C GLU A 276 1.71 14.05 10.48
N LYS A 277 1.89 14.43 11.75
CA LYS A 277 1.89 15.85 12.12
C LYS A 277 2.90 16.67 11.33
N LYS A 278 4.13 16.17 11.18
CA LYS A 278 5.19 16.83 10.39
C LYS A 278 4.82 16.92 8.91
N LEU A 279 4.34 15.82 8.32
CA LEU A 279 3.89 15.79 6.93
C LEU A 279 2.76 16.79 6.66
N PHE A 280 1.76 16.84 7.52
CA PHE A 280 0.64 17.78 7.38
C PHE A 280 1.08 19.24 7.51
N SER A 281 2.07 19.54 8.35
CA SER A 281 2.69 20.88 8.37
C SER A 281 3.37 21.22 7.04
N HIS A 282 4.07 20.27 6.41
CA HIS A 282 4.63 20.48 5.07
C HIS A 282 3.56 20.65 3.99
N TYR A 283 2.46 19.89 4.06
CA TYR A 283 1.36 20.01 3.09
C TYR A 283 0.58 21.32 3.24
N ALA A 284 0.57 21.91 4.42
CA ALA A 284 -0.03 23.22 4.67
C ALA A 284 0.83 24.39 4.17
N ASP A 285 2.13 24.18 3.91
CA ASP A 285 3.03 25.21 3.36
C ASP A 285 2.69 25.49 1.89
N GLU A 286 2.10 26.66 1.62
CA GLU A 286 1.67 27.09 0.29
C GLU A 286 2.82 27.26 -0.70
N SER A 287 4.05 27.49 -0.22
CA SER A 287 5.23 27.62 -1.09
C SER A 287 5.73 26.28 -1.63
N ARG A 288 5.31 25.18 -1.01
CA ARG A 288 5.78 23.83 -1.34
C ARG A 288 4.97 23.23 -2.49
N THR A 289 5.71 22.71 -3.47
CA THR A 289 5.19 22.03 -4.66
C THR A 289 5.75 20.61 -4.83
N GLU A 290 6.67 20.19 -3.96
CA GLU A 290 7.33 18.88 -4.01
C GLU A 290 7.10 18.07 -2.73
N PRO A 291 6.86 16.74 -2.82
CA PRO A 291 6.70 15.89 -1.65
C PRO A 291 7.88 16.02 -0.68
N PRO A 292 7.64 16.13 0.64
CA PRO A 292 8.70 16.15 1.64
C PRO A 292 9.46 14.82 1.66
N ALA A 293 10.77 14.87 1.86
CA ALA A 293 11.62 13.67 1.89
C ALA A 293 11.17 12.67 2.98
N GLU A 294 10.62 13.18 4.08
CA GLU A 294 10.03 12.43 5.20
C GLU A 294 8.87 11.52 4.78
N LEU A 295 8.24 11.76 3.63
CA LEU A 295 7.17 10.89 3.11
C LEU A 295 7.68 9.46 2.89
N SER A 296 8.92 9.30 2.43
CA SER A 296 9.56 7.99 2.28
C SER A 296 9.64 7.21 3.61
N SER A 297 9.75 7.92 4.74
CA SER A 297 9.85 7.33 6.08
C SER A 297 8.49 6.88 6.65
N ARG A 298 7.39 7.20 5.96
CA ARG A 298 6.04 6.78 6.35
C ARG A 298 5.85 5.27 6.25
N GLY A 299 6.71 4.60 5.48
CA GLY A 299 6.62 3.19 5.07
C GLY A 299 5.71 3.05 3.85
N GLY A 300 5.70 1.90 3.17
CA GLY A 300 4.83 1.73 2.00
C GLY A 300 5.38 2.36 0.72
N ALA A 301 6.70 2.45 0.55
CA ALA A 301 7.30 2.90 -0.71
C ALA A 301 6.75 2.14 -1.92
N LEU A 302 6.73 2.80 -3.09
CA LEU A 302 6.19 2.29 -4.37
C LEU A 302 4.70 1.94 -4.33
N TYR A 303 3.99 2.41 -3.30
CA TYR A 303 2.55 2.20 -3.17
C TYR A 303 1.78 2.82 -4.33
N SER A 304 2.11 4.06 -4.70
CA SER A 304 1.46 4.75 -5.81
C SER A 304 1.70 4.04 -7.13
N ARG A 305 2.91 3.53 -7.32
CA ARG A 305 3.30 2.79 -8.50
C ARG A 305 2.51 1.49 -8.65
N ALA A 306 2.36 0.71 -7.58
CA ALA A 306 1.53 -0.49 -7.60
C ALA A 306 0.08 -0.19 -8.03
N ALA A 307 -0.48 0.95 -7.61
CA ALA A 307 -1.83 1.38 -8.00
C ALA A 307 -1.90 1.69 -9.49
N LEU A 308 -0.96 2.53 -9.94
CA LEU A 308 -0.97 3.06 -11.29
C LEU A 308 -0.63 2.01 -12.32
N ASP A 309 0.29 1.10 -12.01
CA ASP A 309 0.64 0.01 -12.90
C ASP A 309 -0.60 -0.84 -13.18
N VAL A 310 -1.40 -1.19 -12.17
CA VAL A 310 -2.69 -1.89 -12.37
C VAL A 310 -3.70 -1.07 -13.16
N VAL A 311 -3.88 0.22 -12.83
CA VAL A 311 -4.80 1.10 -13.56
C VAL A 311 -4.43 1.18 -15.04
N LEU A 312 -3.15 1.37 -15.35
CA LEU A 312 -2.62 1.45 -16.71
C LEU A 312 -2.70 0.09 -17.41
N SER A 313 -2.48 -1.02 -16.71
CA SER A 313 -2.63 -2.38 -17.24
C SER A 313 -4.07 -2.62 -17.72
N LEU A 314 -5.04 -2.25 -16.89
CA LEU A 314 -6.47 -2.40 -17.19
C LEU A 314 -6.93 -1.45 -18.31
N LEU A 315 -6.37 -0.24 -18.35
CA LEU A 315 -6.75 0.77 -19.34
C LEU A 315 -6.15 0.52 -20.73
N LEU A 316 -4.88 0.11 -20.77
CA LEU A 316 -4.07 0.06 -21.99
C LEU A 316 -3.78 -1.37 -22.48
N ASP A 317 -4.29 -2.38 -21.77
CA ASP A 317 -4.06 -3.80 -22.06
C ASP A 317 -2.57 -4.16 -22.20
N ARG A 318 -1.75 -3.68 -21.26
CA ARG A 318 -0.27 -3.78 -21.32
C ARG A 318 0.28 -5.20 -21.36
N LYS A 319 -0.52 -6.21 -21.00
CA LYS A 319 -0.12 -7.63 -20.87
C LYS A 319 1.09 -7.86 -19.95
N ASP A 320 1.31 -6.96 -19.00
CA ASP A 320 2.33 -7.07 -17.97
C ASP A 320 1.86 -7.96 -16.81
N ARG A 321 2.82 -8.40 -15.99
CA ARG A 321 2.57 -9.29 -14.86
C ARG A 321 2.56 -8.51 -13.57
N GLN A 322 1.42 -8.55 -12.88
CA GLN A 322 1.22 -7.90 -11.58
C GLN A 322 0.96 -8.96 -10.49
N VAL A 323 1.41 -8.69 -9.26
CA VAL A 323 1.08 -9.51 -8.09
C VAL A 323 -0.02 -8.78 -7.31
N LEU A 324 -1.19 -9.42 -7.23
CA LEU A 324 -2.42 -8.88 -6.63
C LEU A 324 -2.80 -9.72 -5.39
N ASP A 325 -3.60 -9.15 -4.48
CA ASP A 325 -4.11 -9.83 -3.27
C ASP A 325 -5.43 -10.58 -3.52
#